data_AF-A0A329SF08-F1
#
_entry.id   AF-A0A329SF08-F1
#
_cell.length_a   1.000
_cell.length_b   1.000
_cell.length_c   1.000
_cell.angle_alpha   90.00
_cell.angle_beta   90.00
_cell.angle_gamma   90.00
#
_symmetry.space_group_name_H-M   'P 1'
#
loop_
_entity.id
_entity.type
_entity.pdbx_description
1 polymer ?
#
loop_
_entity_poly.entity_id
_entity_poly.type
_entity_poly.pdbx_seq_one_letter_code
_entity_poly.pdbx_strand_id
1 'polypeptide(L)' 'MQTNPSAQERPKNLLHELKQVDGSEVLMTQDDWDITCGVVIQTRVQKLAFEQ' A
#
# COMPACT_ATOMS: atom_id res chain seq x y z
N MET A 1 21.45 -8.22 -12.54
CA MET A 1 20.89 -8.17 -11.16
C MET A 1 19.84 -9.25 -11.07
N GLN A 2 20.02 -10.27 -10.23
CA GLN A 2 18.98 -11.29 -10.01
C GLN A 2 17.90 -10.67 -9.12
N THR A 3 16.75 -10.34 -9.68
CA THR A 3 15.55 -9.97 -8.93
C THR A 3 14.98 -11.25 -8.32
N ASN A 4 15.13 -11.42 -7.00
CA ASN A 4 14.41 -12.45 -6.27
C ASN A 4 12.91 -12.10 -6.32
N PRO A 5 12.07 -12.86 -7.05
CA PRO A 5 10.65 -12.52 -7.21
C PRO A 5 9.93 -12.40 -5.86
N SER A 6 10.40 -13.17 -4.87
CA SER A 6 9.87 -13.19 -3.51
C SER A 6 9.94 -11.83 -2.79
N ALA A 7 10.94 -11.00 -3.06
CA ALA A 7 11.12 -9.72 -2.38
C ALA A 7 10.17 -8.64 -2.89
N GLN A 8 9.74 -8.72 -4.15
CA GLN A 8 8.78 -7.80 -4.75
C GLN A 8 7.33 -8.26 -4.51
N GLU A 9 7.07 -9.56 -4.54
CA GLU A 9 5.73 -10.10 -4.35
C GLU A 9 5.26 -10.01 -2.90
N ARG A 10 6.18 -10.14 -1.93
CA ARG A 10 5.81 -10.07 -0.50
C ARG A 10 5.20 -8.70 -0.10
N PRO A 11 5.79 -7.54 -0.44
CA PRO A 11 5.17 -6.23 -0.18
C PRO A 11 3.82 -6.06 -0.88
N LYS A 12 3.69 -6.51 -2.13
CA LYS A 12 2.42 -6.43 -2.87
C LYS A 12 1.31 -7.21 -2.17
N ASN A 13 1.61 -8.43 -1.73
CA ASN A 13 0.64 -9.27 -1.00
C ASN A 13 0.24 -8.62 0.33
N LEU A 14 1.19 -8.08 1.09
CA LEU A 14 0.90 -7.36 2.34
C LEU A 14 0.01 -6.14 2.12
N LEU A 15 0.28 -5.34 1.08
CA LEU A 15 -0.54 -4.17 0.75
C LEU A 15 -1.95 -4.57 0.29
N HIS A 16 -2.04 -5.67 -0.47
CA HIS A 16 -3.33 -6.23 -0.87
C HIS A 16 -4.13 -6.73 0.33
N GLU A 17 -3.52 -7.49 1.25
CA GLU A 17 -4.14 -7.94 2.49
C GLU A 17 -4.59 -6.76 3.35
N LEU A 18 -3.76 -5.73 3.48
CA LEU A 18 -4.08 -4.53 4.26
C LEU A 18 -5.28 -3.77 3.70
N LYS A 19 -5.44 -3.73 2.36
CA LYS A 19 -6.62 -3.13 1.71
C LYS A 19 -7.92 -3.89 2.02
N GLN A 20 -7.84 -5.18 2.36
CA GLN A 20 -9.01 -5.99 2.73
C GLN A 20 -9.39 -5.83 4.21
N VAL A 21 -8.54 -5.20 5.02
CA VAL A 21 -8.87 -4.90 6.42
C VAL A 21 -9.93 -3.79 6.45
N ASP A 22 -11.07 -4.08 7.07
CA ASP A 22 -12.19 -3.13 7.16
C ASP A 22 -11.77 -1.73 7.66
N GLY A 23 -12.24 -0.71 6.94
CA GLY A 23 -11.92 0.69 7.20
C GLY A 23 -10.49 1.13 6.84
N SER A 24 -9.64 0.25 6.31
CA SER A 24 -8.29 0.60 5.85
C SER A 24 -8.27 0.93 4.35
N GLU A 25 -7.46 1.92 3.98
CA GLU A 25 -7.21 2.33 2.60
C GLU A 25 -5.72 2.26 2.29
N VAL A 26 -5.43 1.85 1.06
CA VAL A 26 -4.08 1.80 0.50
C VAL A 26 -4.12 2.48 -0.85
N LEU A 27 -3.33 3.54 -1.02
CA LEU A 27 -3.13 4.25 -2.27
C LEU A 27 -1.68 4.07 -2.72
N MET A 28 -1.49 3.72 -3.98
CA MET A 28 -0.18 3.66 -4.61
C MET A 28 -0.03 4.86 -5.53
N THR A 29 1.07 5.59 -5.37
CA THR A 29 1.46 6.67 -6.27
C THR A 29 2.51 6.11 -7.21
N GLN A 30 2.29 6.29 -8.52
CA GLN A 30 3.21 5.88 -9.57
C GLN A 30 3.67 7.12 -10.33
N ASP A 31 4.85 7.05 -10.92
CA ASP A 31 5.32 8.04 -11.89
C ASP A 31 4.76 7.77 -13.29
N ASP A 32 5.15 8.60 -14.26
CA ASP A 32 4.74 8.46 -15.67
C ASP A 32 5.27 7.17 -16.34
N TRP A 33 6.12 6.40 -15.65
CA TRP A 33 6.69 5.13 -16.10
C TRP A 33 6.11 3.93 -15.34
N ASP A 34 4.98 4.10 -14.65
CA ASP A 34 4.29 3.10 -13.82
C ASP A 34 5.13 2.59 -12.62
N ILE A 35 6.22 3.27 -12.27
CA ILE A 35 7.06 2.91 -11.13
C ILE A 35 6.40 3.42 -9.86
N THR A 36 6.12 2.53 -8.91
CA THR A 36 5.62 2.94 -7.59
C THR A 36 6.66 3.80 -6.89
N CYS A 37 6.34 5.08 -6.71
CA CYS A 37 7.18 6.06 -6.04
C CYS A 37 6.73 6.33 -4.59
N GLY A 38 5.50 5.95 -4.25
CA GLY A 38 4.96 6.10 -2.90
C GLY A 38 3.81 5.15 -2.60
N VAL A 39 3.65 4.83 -1.32
CA VAL A 39 2.49 4.08 -0.79
C VAL A 39 1.95 4.84 0.40
N VAL A 40 0.67 5.19 0.35
CA VAL A 40 -0.06 5.82 1.45
C VAL A 40 -1.00 4.78 2.06
N ILE A 41 -0.93 4.64 3.37
CA ILE A 41 -1.78 3.73 4.14
C ILE A 41 -2.58 4.59 5.13
N GLN A 42 -3.90 4.43 5.09
CA GLN A 42 -4.79 5.08 6.03
C GLN A 42 -5.69 4.05 6.69
N THR A 43 -5.39 3.71 7.93
CA THR A 43 -6.19 2.78 8.74
C THR A 43 -7.44 3.45 9.28
N ARG A 44 -8.42 2.63 9.69
CA ARG A 44 -9.63 3.10 10.35
C ARG A 44 -9.34 4.01 11.56
N VAL A 45 -8.33 3.67 12.36
CA VAL A 45 -7.94 4.48 13.54
C VAL A 45 -7.45 5.86 13.12
N GLN A 46 -6.64 5.94 12.06
CA GLN A 46 -6.18 7.23 11.53
C GLN A 46 -7.35 8.04 10.98
N LYS A 47 -8.31 7.42 10.27
CA LYS A 47 -9.52 8.13 9.83
C LYS A 47 -10.29 8.74 11.00
N LEU A 48 -10.58 7.95 12.04
CA LEU A 48 -11.26 8.45 13.24
C LEU A 48 -10.48 9.56 13.97
N ALA A 49 -9.15 9.54 13.92
CA ALA A 49 -8.32 10.58 14.54
C ALA A 49 -8.31 11.90 13.75
N PHE A 50 -8.65 11.87 12.46
CA PHE A 50 -8.63 13.02 11.55
C PHE A 50 -10.04 13.41 11.02
N GLU A 51 -11.07 12.64 11.33
CA GLU A 51 -12.48 13.03 11.19
C GLU A 51 -12.78 14.13 12.22
N GLN A 52 -13.01 15.36 11.74
CA GLN A 52 -13.59 16.48 12.50
C GLN A 52 -15.11 16.49 12.34
#